data_AF-A0A4U3AGE5-F1
#
_entry.id   AF-A0A4U3AGE5-F1
#
_cell.length_a   1.000
_cell.length_b   1.000
_cell.length_c   1.000
_cell.angle_alpha   90.00
_cell.angle_beta   90.00
_cell.angle_gamma   90.00
#
_symmetry.space_group_name_H-M   'P 1'
#
loop_
_entity.id
_entity.type
_entity.pdbx_description
1 polymer ?
#
loop_
_entity_poly.entity_id
_entity_poly.type
_entity_poly.pdbx_seq_one_letter_code
_entity_poly.pdbx_strand_id
1 'polypeptide(L)'
;MIPFFPRIYEDELFYSVLARYHRYSGNVKSIKTMRDLYGENIIRVYSHIDRKLKRLHEQVKIFDIPILEELIAKHTFYFYYTNFKGEEIKRRLKEVILNGEECGVVRLIGMKYNRYFKYCSHCIREDIEKYGETYWHLQHQIFGVHVCLKHNTILCNSDVYWNNYSKKRGLFEIQGATLENCPVDRKSTVFCKNTKQKLVIIAKELLKVSRGDCNINADDLSRIYRYLLFKKGYMKGKFVNSKKFYHDFIKYYGEEVLELLNLNFDSKKRTNWVISIVKKGRRVFSPLQHILIIVFLGEKINTISQYRSLEESLFGEGPYPCLNPFTKHYLEYKIDTFELKLNQGNHIGVFTCNCGFTFSCLLKDYNEKKQFIIHQIIGMNKEWNNYFELLMSGGLKQETLYHLDKEVIMLLQKKYLLYRQGKKRMLSCKPSSEKLEQYRKQWLEYREIYSDFSVDKLRALAGGVYIFLYRHDREWLYENTIYKKRSIPQINNWIEVDKNLLVDVQGAIRKIKNDHEYPIRVTKHSIGRELSRSLGEYTLKNCPLTAEFLLLNVESVEQFQIRRIYWAIEKLISKNEPVLKSKVKKLARLSDNISKKASDELSKIIDNNF
;
A
#
# COMPACT_ATOMS: atom_id res chain seq x y z
N MET A 1 -6.51 -49.31 2.96
CA MET A 1 -6.54 -49.18 1.49
C MET A 1 -7.82 -48.43 1.15
N ILE A 2 -7.75 -47.40 0.29
CA ILE A 2 -8.91 -46.60 -0.09
C ILE A 2 -9.71 -47.42 -1.13
N PRO A 3 -11.00 -47.74 -0.89
CA PRO A 3 -11.75 -48.67 -1.75
C PRO A 3 -12.20 -48.05 -3.08
N PHE A 4 -12.40 -46.72 -3.12
CA PHE A 4 -12.73 -45.96 -4.31
C PHE A 4 -12.28 -44.51 -4.14
N PHE A 5 -12.15 -43.76 -5.23
CA PHE A 5 -11.96 -42.31 -5.18
C PHE A 5 -12.88 -41.64 -6.22
N PRO A 6 -13.58 -40.53 -5.91
CA PRO A 6 -14.51 -39.91 -6.84
C PRO A 6 -13.76 -39.38 -8.07
N ARG A 7 -14.38 -39.53 -9.24
CA ARG A 7 -13.88 -38.89 -10.45
C ARG A 7 -13.91 -37.37 -10.27
N ILE A 8 -12.80 -36.73 -10.59
CA ILE A 8 -12.67 -35.26 -10.57
C ILE A 8 -13.31 -34.69 -11.83
N TYR A 9 -14.27 -33.78 -11.66
CA TYR A 9 -14.97 -33.13 -12.77
C TYR A 9 -14.30 -31.84 -13.23
N GLU A 10 -14.65 -31.39 -14.44
CA GLU A 10 -14.17 -30.13 -14.99
C GLU A 10 -14.59 -28.94 -14.11
N ASP A 11 -13.67 -28.01 -13.85
CA ASP A 11 -13.92 -26.84 -12.99
C ASP A 11 -14.37 -27.21 -11.57
N GLU A 12 -14.10 -28.43 -11.09
CA GLU A 12 -14.40 -28.83 -9.71
C GLU A 12 -13.34 -28.31 -8.74
N LEU A 13 -13.74 -27.69 -7.63
CA LEU A 13 -12.82 -27.34 -6.54
C LEU A 13 -12.35 -28.63 -5.84
N PHE A 14 -11.06 -28.77 -5.53
CA PHE A 14 -10.55 -30.00 -4.91
C PHE A 14 -11.24 -30.35 -3.58
N TYR A 15 -11.58 -29.35 -2.76
CA TYR A 15 -12.45 -29.51 -1.59
C TYR A 15 -13.75 -30.29 -1.88
N SER A 16 -14.38 -30.03 -3.04
CA SER A 16 -15.60 -30.71 -3.48
C SER A 16 -15.39 -32.21 -3.69
N VAL A 17 -14.25 -32.60 -4.25
CA VAL A 17 -13.89 -34.01 -4.45
C VAL A 17 -13.83 -34.74 -3.11
N LEU A 18 -13.17 -34.11 -2.11
CA LEU A 18 -13.10 -34.66 -0.76
C LEU A 18 -14.49 -34.73 -0.10
N ALA A 19 -15.35 -33.76 -0.39
CA ALA A 19 -16.71 -33.72 0.12
C ALA A 19 -17.63 -34.79 -0.49
N ARG A 20 -17.44 -35.11 -1.78
CA ARG A 20 -18.11 -36.22 -2.44
C ARG A 20 -17.62 -37.56 -1.91
N TYR A 21 -16.31 -37.73 -1.72
CA TYR A 21 -15.77 -38.92 -1.08
C TYR A 21 -16.33 -39.10 0.34
N HIS A 22 -16.41 -38.03 1.14
CA HIS A 22 -17.03 -38.05 2.47
C HIS A 22 -18.47 -38.59 2.42
N ARG A 23 -19.28 -38.11 1.47
CA ARG A 23 -20.66 -38.56 1.27
C ARG A 23 -20.72 -40.03 0.83
N TYR A 24 -19.93 -40.42 -0.16
CA TYR A 24 -19.94 -41.77 -0.74
C TYR A 24 -19.41 -42.85 0.20
N SER A 25 -18.46 -42.49 1.07
CA SER A 25 -17.93 -43.41 2.07
C SER A 25 -18.87 -43.64 3.26
N GLY A 26 -20.01 -42.93 3.33
CA GLY A 26 -20.95 -43.02 4.45
C GLY A 26 -20.33 -42.57 5.79
N ASN A 27 -19.25 -41.79 5.73
CA ASN A 27 -18.53 -41.36 6.91
C ASN A 27 -19.35 -40.34 7.70
N VAL A 28 -19.69 -40.64 8.95
CA VAL A 28 -20.47 -39.71 9.80
C VAL A 28 -19.67 -38.47 10.22
N LYS A 29 -18.34 -38.59 10.36
CA LYS A 29 -17.47 -37.50 10.81
C LYS A 29 -16.34 -37.28 9.82
N SER A 30 -16.07 -36.02 9.46
CA SER A 30 -15.01 -35.67 8.51
C SER A 30 -13.62 -36.13 8.94
N ILE A 31 -13.37 -36.32 10.24
CA ILE A 31 -12.11 -36.89 10.75
C ILE A 31 -11.86 -38.33 10.26
N LYS A 32 -12.91 -39.14 10.09
CA LYS A 32 -12.78 -40.50 9.54
C LYS A 32 -12.38 -40.43 8.07
N THR A 33 -13.01 -39.53 7.33
CA THR A 33 -12.65 -39.25 5.93
C THR A 33 -11.20 -38.79 5.78
N MET A 34 -10.71 -37.94 6.69
CA MET A 34 -9.29 -37.55 6.66
C MET A 34 -8.35 -38.71 7.00
N ARG A 35 -8.76 -39.59 7.92
CA ARG A 35 -8.03 -40.82 8.21
C ARG A 35 -8.00 -41.74 6.99
N ASP A 36 -9.09 -41.87 6.25
CA ASP A 36 -9.13 -42.73 5.06
C ASP A 36 -8.24 -42.17 3.94
N LEU A 37 -8.37 -40.87 3.67
CA LEU A 37 -7.73 -40.20 2.53
C LEU A 37 -6.26 -39.84 2.73
N TYR A 38 -5.84 -39.67 3.99
CA TYR A 38 -4.48 -39.27 4.29
C TYR A 38 -3.81 -40.20 5.29
N GLY A 39 -4.53 -41.06 6.02
CA GLY A 39 -3.96 -41.85 7.11
C GLY A 39 -3.66 -41.03 8.38
N GLU A 40 -4.28 -39.85 8.56
CA GLU A 40 -4.09 -38.98 9.72
C GLU A 40 -5.40 -38.45 10.29
N ASN A 41 -5.43 -38.23 11.61
CA ASN A 41 -6.61 -37.73 12.32
C ASN A 41 -6.72 -36.20 12.39
N ILE A 42 -5.64 -35.46 12.08
CA ILE A 42 -5.53 -34.03 12.46
C ILE A 42 -5.42 -33.11 11.23
N ILE A 43 -5.64 -33.65 10.02
CA ILE A 43 -5.58 -32.81 8.82
C ILE A 43 -6.83 -31.93 8.77
N ARG A 44 -6.59 -30.61 8.87
CA ARG A 44 -7.62 -29.60 8.63
C ARG A 44 -7.75 -29.39 7.13
N VAL A 45 -8.94 -29.66 6.60
CA VAL A 45 -9.29 -29.30 5.22
C VAL A 45 -9.81 -27.89 5.21
N TYR A 46 -9.11 -27.01 4.53
CA TYR A 46 -9.56 -25.66 4.29
C TYR A 46 -10.09 -25.57 2.86
N SER A 47 -11.25 -24.95 2.66
CA SER A 47 -11.85 -24.78 1.34
C SER A 47 -11.04 -23.90 0.38
N HIS A 48 -9.99 -23.22 0.88
CA HIS A 48 -9.19 -22.26 0.14
C HIS A 48 -7.72 -22.67 -0.08
N ILE A 49 -7.17 -23.56 0.74
CA ILE A 49 -5.81 -24.11 0.60
C ILE A 49 -5.87 -25.59 0.96
N ASP A 50 -5.70 -26.42 -0.06
CA ASP A 50 -5.45 -27.85 0.11
C ASP A 50 -4.06 -28.05 0.70
N ARG A 51 -3.89 -29.06 1.56
CA ARG A 51 -2.61 -29.38 2.22
C ARG A 51 -2.30 -30.84 2.07
N LYS A 52 -1.01 -31.17 2.13
CA LYS A 52 -0.50 -32.55 2.04
C LYS A 52 -0.98 -33.27 0.77
N LEU A 53 -1.15 -32.51 -0.30
CA LEU A 53 -1.72 -33.02 -1.55
C LEU A 53 -0.85 -34.12 -2.18
N LYS A 54 0.48 -34.02 -2.03
CA LYS A 54 1.41 -35.04 -2.50
C LYS A 54 1.11 -36.41 -1.88
N ARG A 55 0.88 -36.44 -0.57
CA ARG A 55 0.55 -37.67 0.16
C ARG A 55 -0.78 -38.27 -0.28
N LEU A 56 -1.82 -37.44 -0.43
CA LEU A 56 -3.11 -37.92 -0.92
C LEU A 56 -2.99 -38.49 -2.33
N HIS A 57 -2.31 -37.78 -3.23
CA HIS A 57 -2.07 -38.25 -4.60
C HIS A 57 -1.39 -39.61 -4.62
N GLU A 58 -0.35 -39.82 -3.81
CA GLU A 58 0.32 -41.11 -3.68
C GLU A 58 -0.61 -42.25 -3.21
N GLN A 59 -1.59 -41.95 -2.36
CA GLN A 59 -2.58 -42.94 -1.87
C GLN A 59 -3.65 -43.26 -2.89
N VAL A 60 -4.01 -42.30 -3.74
CA VAL A 60 -5.07 -42.45 -4.74
C VAL A 60 -4.56 -42.64 -6.17
N LYS A 61 -3.24 -42.75 -6.37
CA LYS A 61 -2.59 -42.93 -7.69
C LYS A 61 -3.01 -44.19 -8.46
N ILE A 62 -3.59 -45.18 -7.77
CA ILE A 62 -4.16 -46.37 -8.40
C ILE A 62 -5.45 -46.05 -9.18
N PHE A 63 -6.11 -44.95 -8.83
CA PHE A 63 -7.25 -44.41 -9.54
C PHE A 63 -6.77 -43.46 -10.65
N ASP A 64 -7.56 -43.33 -11.71
CA ASP A 64 -7.31 -42.41 -12.83
C ASP A 64 -7.46 -40.95 -12.37
N ILE A 65 -6.38 -40.41 -11.78
CA ILE A 65 -6.31 -39.05 -11.26
C ILE A 65 -5.28 -38.22 -12.04
N PRO A 66 -5.51 -36.91 -12.23
CA PRO A 66 -4.52 -36.02 -12.84
C PRO A 66 -3.19 -36.01 -12.08
N ILE A 67 -2.12 -35.64 -12.78
CA ILE A 67 -0.81 -35.39 -12.14
C ILE A 67 -0.87 -34.21 -11.17
N LEU A 68 0.06 -34.15 -10.21
CA LEU A 68 0.11 -33.12 -9.16
C LEU A 68 0.00 -31.69 -9.73
N GLU A 69 0.78 -31.40 -10.77
CA GLU A 69 0.86 -30.07 -11.39
C GLU A 69 -0.49 -29.66 -11.96
N GLU A 70 -1.18 -30.59 -12.63
CA GLU A 70 -2.50 -30.35 -13.22
C GLU A 70 -3.55 -30.16 -12.13
N LEU A 71 -3.48 -30.96 -11.07
CA LEU A 71 -4.41 -30.86 -9.95
C LEU A 71 -4.30 -29.50 -9.24
N ILE A 72 -3.07 -29.06 -8.98
CA ILE A 72 -2.80 -27.74 -8.41
C ILE A 72 -3.29 -26.64 -9.36
N ALA A 73 -3.01 -26.76 -10.66
CA ALA A 73 -3.35 -25.76 -11.66
C ALA A 73 -4.86 -25.59 -11.86
N LYS A 74 -5.61 -26.69 -11.92
CA LYS A 74 -7.01 -26.71 -12.35
C LYS A 74 -8.03 -26.82 -11.22
N HIS A 75 -7.64 -27.35 -10.06
CA HIS A 75 -8.58 -27.66 -8.97
C HIS A 75 -8.27 -26.93 -7.66
N THR A 76 -7.28 -26.03 -7.64
CA THR A 76 -6.92 -25.22 -6.46
C THR A 76 -6.87 -23.74 -6.79
N PHE A 77 -6.81 -22.89 -5.76
CA PHE A 77 -6.63 -21.44 -5.91
C PHE A 77 -5.16 -21.00 -6.03
N TYR A 78 -4.23 -21.91 -6.35
CA TYR A 78 -2.79 -21.60 -6.40
C TYR A 78 -2.48 -20.38 -7.26
N PHE A 79 -2.89 -20.36 -8.52
CA PHE A 79 -2.63 -19.24 -9.43
C PHE A 79 -3.33 -17.95 -8.99
N TYR A 80 -4.56 -18.08 -8.47
CA TYR A 80 -5.30 -16.95 -7.96
C TYR A 80 -4.51 -16.20 -6.88
N TYR A 81 -3.92 -16.90 -5.91
CA TYR A 81 -3.18 -16.26 -4.82
C TYR A 81 -1.75 -15.84 -5.16
N THR A 82 -1.16 -16.37 -6.24
CA THR A 82 0.29 -16.22 -6.52
C THR A 82 0.61 -15.26 -7.66
N ASN A 83 -0.30 -15.03 -8.61
CA ASN A 83 -0.04 -14.23 -9.81
C ASN A 83 0.38 -12.76 -9.53
N PHE A 84 0.06 -12.21 -8.37
CA PHE A 84 0.47 -10.85 -7.95
C PHE A 84 1.47 -10.86 -6.80
N LYS A 85 2.26 -11.94 -6.69
CA LYS A 85 3.25 -12.17 -5.63
C LYS A 85 4.61 -12.51 -6.24
N GLY A 86 5.68 -12.25 -5.49
CA GLY A 86 7.03 -12.63 -5.89
C GLY A 86 7.24 -14.15 -5.85
N GLU A 87 8.27 -14.62 -6.55
CA GLU A 87 8.58 -16.05 -6.72
C GLU A 87 8.78 -16.81 -5.41
N GLU A 88 9.31 -16.15 -4.36
CA GLU A 88 9.44 -16.77 -3.05
C GLU A 88 8.08 -17.18 -2.47
N ILE A 89 7.05 -16.33 -2.59
CA ILE A 89 5.71 -16.62 -2.09
C ILE A 89 5.06 -17.73 -2.92
N LYS A 90 5.28 -17.73 -4.25
CA LYS A 90 4.80 -18.80 -5.13
C LYS A 90 5.34 -20.17 -4.69
N ARG A 91 6.67 -20.27 -4.56
CA ARG A 91 7.36 -21.50 -4.12
C ARG A 91 6.84 -21.97 -2.77
N ARG A 92 6.79 -21.07 -1.78
CA ARG A 92 6.37 -21.43 -0.42
C ARG A 92 4.89 -21.84 -0.36
N LEU A 93 4.00 -21.22 -1.13
CA LEU A 93 2.60 -21.66 -1.18
C LEU A 93 2.48 -23.04 -1.84
N LYS A 94 3.27 -23.32 -2.88
CA LYS A 94 3.33 -24.66 -3.51
C LYS A 94 3.78 -25.71 -2.49
N GLU A 95 4.80 -25.44 -1.67
CA GLU A 95 5.24 -26.35 -0.61
C GLU A 95 4.18 -26.58 0.48
N VAL A 96 3.44 -25.54 0.86
CA VAL A 96 2.30 -25.69 1.78
C VAL A 96 1.23 -26.60 1.21
N ILE A 97 0.91 -26.46 -0.08
CA ILE A 97 -0.08 -27.31 -0.75
C ILE A 97 0.38 -28.77 -0.82
N LEU A 98 1.64 -28.98 -1.21
CA LEU A 98 2.21 -30.30 -1.40
C LEU A 98 2.46 -31.06 -0.10
N ASN A 99 3.14 -30.42 0.85
CA ASN A 99 3.70 -31.07 2.04
C ASN A 99 2.99 -30.68 3.34
N GLY A 100 2.22 -29.58 3.33
CA GLY A 100 1.47 -29.13 4.50
C GLY A 100 2.32 -28.48 5.58
N GLU A 101 3.46 -27.86 5.26
CA GLU A 101 4.30 -27.13 6.23
C GLU A 101 3.58 -25.92 6.86
N GLU A 102 3.98 -25.51 8.07
CA GLU A 102 3.28 -24.46 8.84
C GLU A 102 3.40 -23.06 8.23
N CYS A 103 2.27 -22.36 8.20
CA CYS A 103 1.99 -21.37 7.18
C CYS A 103 1.97 -19.93 7.71
N GLY A 104 3.15 -19.32 7.84
CA GLY A 104 3.28 -17.86 7.82
C GLY A 104 2.81 -17.25 6.48
N VAL A 105 2.88 -18.03 5.40
CA VAL A 105 2.58 -17.62 4.02
C VAL A 105 1.11 -17.26 3.81
N VAL A 106 0.16 -17.93 4.50
CA VAL A 106 -1.28 -17.60 4.44
C VAL A 106 -1.52 -16.13 4.83
N ARG A 107 -0.77 -15.61 5.81
CA ARG A 107 -0.86 -14.19 6.21
C ARG A 107 -0.27 -13.26 5.16
N LEU A 108 0.75 -13.72 4.42
CA LEU A 108 1.48 -12.95 3.40
C LEU A 108 0.76 -12.85 2.06
N ILE A 109 -0.20 -13.73 1.77
CA ILE A 109 -0.99 -13.69 0.52
C ILE A 109 -2.22 -12.78 0.61
N GLY A 110 -2.60 -12.33 1.81
CA GLY A 110 -3.72 -11.41 2.01
C GLY A 110 -5.07 -12.02 1.65
N MET A 111 -5.30 -13.28 2.07
CA MET A 111 -6.48 -14.05 1.68
C MET A 111 -7.78 -13.34 2.06
N LYS A 112 -8.70 -13.33 1.09
CA LYS A 112 -10.12 -13.03 1.32
C LYS A 112 -10.93 -14.20 0.81
N TYR A 113 -12.00 -14.52 1.52
CA TYR A 113 -12.88 -15.65 1.21
C TYR A 113 -14.34 -15.23 1.25
N ASN A 114 -15.18 -15.98 0.55
CA ASN A 114 -16.63 -15.80 0.59
C ASN A 114 -17.15 -16.23 1.98
N ARG A 115 -18.32 -15.74 2.37
CA ARG A 115 -18.98 -16.18 3.61
C ARG A 115 -19.61 -17.57 3.45
N TYR A 116 -20.22 -17.82 2.30
CA TYR A 116 -20.86 -19.06 1.91
C TYR A 116 -20.24 -19.56 0.61
N PHE A 117 -20.37 -20.86 0.33
CA PHE A 117 -20.16 -21.35 -1.02
C PHE A 117 -21.19 -20.74 -1.97
N LYS A 118 -20.79 -20.55 -3.22
CA LYS A 118 -21.62 -19.97 -4.27
C LYS A 118 -21.98 -21.00 -5.32
N TYR A 119 -23.18 -20.88 -5.89
CA TYR A 119 -23.61 -21.76 -6.96
C TYR A 119 -24.46 -21.02 -8.01
N CYS A 120 -24.59 -21.66 -9.17
CA CYS A 120 -25.52 -21.27 -10.22
C CYS A 120 -26.58 -22.36 -10.32
N SER A 121 -27.86 -22.01 -10.28
CA SER A 121 -28.97 -22.98 -10.40
C SER A 121 -28.96 -23.71 -11.73
N HIS A 122 -28.56 -23.04 -12.82
CA HIS A 122 -28.41 -23.68 -14.13
C HIS A 122 -27.25 -24.67 -14.18
N CYS A 123 -26.09 -24.35 -13.59
CA CYS A 123 -24.98 -25.31 -13.49
C CYS A 123 -25.40 -26.56 -12.71
N ILE A 124 -26.11 -26.39 -11.59
CA ILE A 124 -26.60 -27.54 -10.81
C ILE A 124 -27.50 -28.45 -11.64
N ARG A 125 -28.43 -27.88 -12.42
CA ARG A 125 -29.30 -28.68 -13.31
C ARG A 125 -28.49 -29.46 -14.35
N GLU A 126 -27.56 -28.78 -15.02
CA GLU A 126 -26.68 -29.41 -16.01
C GLU A 126 -25.79 -30.50 -15.40
N ASP A 127 -25.25 -30.28 -14.20
CA ASP A 127 -24.43 -31.26 -13.50
C ASP A 127 -25.25 -32.51 -13.15
N ILE A 128 -26.47 -32.33 -12.64
CA ILE A 128 -27.37 -33.43 -12.29
C ILE A 128 -27.77 -34.22 -13.53
N GLU A 129 -28.14 -33.53 -14.61
CA GLU A 129 -28.49 -34.16 -15.89
C GLU A 129 -27.31 -34.95 -16.48
N LYS A 130 -26.08 -34.44 -16.35
CA LYS A 130 -24.89 -35.03 -16.97
C LYS A 130 -24.21 -36.09 -16.11
N TYR A 131 -24.15 -35.89 -14.80
CA TYR A 131 -23.36 -36.68 -13.85
C TYR A 131 -24.19 -37.38 -12.78
N GLY A 132 -25.48 -37.06 -12.65
CA GLY A 132 -26.36 -37.56 -11.57
C GLY A 132 -26.10 -36.91 -10.21
N GLU A 133 -25.17 -35.96 -10.12
CA GLU A 133 -24.81 -35.22 -8.92
C GLU A 133 -24.25 -33.84 -9.29
N THR A 134 -24.20 -32.91 -8.33
CA THR A 134 -23.54 -31.60 -8.49
C THR A 134 -22.35 -31.45 -7.54
N TYR A 135 -21.53 -30.44 -7.78
CA TYR A 135 -20.27 -30.20 -7.08
C TYR A 135 -19.97 -28.69 -6.93
N TRP A 136 -19.01 -28.36 -6.07
CA TRP A 136 -18.57 -26.96 -5.95
C TRP A 136 -17.66 -26.58 -7.11
N HIS A 137 -18.18 -25.78 -8.04
CA HIS A 137 -17.38 -25.20 -9.11
C HIS A 137 -16.33 -24.22 -8.58
N LEU A 138 -15.06 -24.39 -8.99
CA LEU A 138 -13.93 -23.54 -8.65
C LEU A 138 -14.18 -22.09 -9.05
N GLN A 139 -14.61 -21.85 -10.30
CA GLN A 139 -14.82 -20.48 -10.80
C GLN A 139 -15.86 -19.69 -9.99
N HIS A 140 -16.91 -20.35 -9.47
CA HIS A 140 -17.94 -19.71 -8.63
C HIS A 140 -17.39 -19.30 -7.26
N GLN A 141 -16.35 -19.99 -6.80
CA GLN A 141 -15.76 -19.79 -5.49
C GLN A 141 -14.67 -18.71 -5.47
N ILE A 142 -14.18 -18.25 -6.63
CA ILE A 142 -13.17 -17.19 -6.70
C ILE A 142 -13.69 -15.93 -6.00
N PHE A 143 -12.89 -15.38 -5.08
CA PHE A 143 -13.29 -14.19 -4.34
C PHE A 143 -13.46 -12.98 -5.28
N GLY A 144 -14.62 -12.34 -5.23
CA GLY A 144 -15.00 -11.25 -6.13
C GLY A 144 -15.76 -11.69 -7.39
N VAL A 145 -15.92 -12.99 -7.63
CA VAL A 145 -16.85 -13.50 -8.65
C VAL A 145 -18.26 -13.57 -8.04
N HIS A 146 -19.19 -12.86 -8.66
CA HIS A 146 -20.61 -12.81 -8.28
C HIS A 146 -21.55 -13.20 -9.42
N VAL A 147 -21.00 -13.56 -10.58
CA VAL A 147 -21.74 -13.90 -11.79
C VAL A 147 -21.20 -15.22 -12.34
N CYS A 148 -22.10 -16.13 -12.70
CA CYS A 148 -21.75 -17.31 -13.48
C CYS A 148 -21.44 -16.86 -14.92
N LEU A 149 -20.21 -17.07 -15.39
CA LEU A 149 -19.82 -16.67 -16.75
C LEU A 149 -20.42 -17.58 -17.83
N LYS A 150 -20.80 -18.82 -17.48
CA LYS A 150 -21.46 -19.76 -18.39
C LYS A 150 -22.89 -19.33 -18.71
N HIS A 151 -23.68 -19.06 -17.67
CA HIS A 151 -25.12 -18.72 -17.82
C HIS A 151 -25.41 -17.22 -17.77
N ASN A 152 -24.39 -16.39 -17.48
CA ASN A 152 -24.54 -14.94 -17.30
C ASN A 152 -25.62 -14.57 -16.26
N THR A 153 -25.72 -15.35 -15.18
CA THR A 153 -26.65 -15.16 -14.06
C THR A 153 -25.90 -14.82 -12.78
N ILE A 154 -26.58 -14.19 -11.82
CA ILE A 154 -25.97 -13.88 -10.52
C ILE A 154 -25.85 -15.16 -9.70
N LEU A 155 -24.71 -15.36 -9.05
CA LEU A 155 -24.48 -16.52 -8.20
C LEU A 155 -25.29 -16.42 -6.90
N CYS A 156 -25.89 -17.53 -6.50
CA CYS A 156 -26.58 -17.68 -5.23
C CYS A 156 -25.59 -18.11 -4.14
N ASN A 157 -25.81 -17.66 -2.90
CA ASN A 157 -25.15 -18.26 -1.74
C ASN A 157 -25.86 -19.57 -1.38
N SER A 158 -25.10 -20.63 -1.10
CA SER A 158 -25.61 -21.87 -0.51
C SER A 158 -25.84 -21.72 1.00
N ASP A 159 -26.40 -22.76 1.60
CA ASP A 159 -26.54 -22.84 3.05
C ASP A 159 -25.27 -23.34 3.76
N VAL A 160 -24.21 -23.61 2.98
CA VAL A 160 -22.92 -24.10 3.47
C VAL A 160 -21.95 -22.92 3.65
N TYR A 161 -21.49 -22.72 4.87
CA TYR A 161 -20.45 -21.73 5.17
C TYR A 161 -19.11 -22.12 4.56
N TRP A 162 -18.38 -21.12 4.05
CA TRP A 162 -17.03 -21.32 3.51
C TRP A 162 -16.05 -21.88 4.55
N ASN A 163 -16.09 -21.33 5.76
CA ASN A 163 -15.34 -21.81 6.91
C ASN A 163 -16.30 -22.53 7.85
N ASN A 164 -16.66 -23.76 7.51
CA ASN A 164 -17.60 -24.58 8.29
C ASN A 164 -16.95 -25.20 9.53
N TYR A 165 -16.55 -24.34 10.49
CA TYR A 165 -15.98 -24.76 11.76
C TYR A 165 -17.08 -24.94 12.81
N SER A 166 -17.25 -26.16 13.29
CA SER A 166 -18.17 -26.47 14.39
C SER A 166 -17.50 -26.18 15.73
N LYS A 167 -17.85 -25.04 16.36
CA LYS A 167 -17.36 -24.70 17.70
C LYS A 167 -17.69 -25.77 18.76
N LYS A 168 -18.85 -26.44 18.62
CA LYS A 168 -19.31 -27.48 19.56
C LYS A 168 -18.51 -28.77 19.47
N ARG A 169 -17.99 -29.10 18.27
CA ARG A 169 -17.25 -30.34 18.00
C ARG A 169 -15.74 -30.13 17.82
N GLY A 170 -15.29 -28.89 17.82
CA GLY A 170 -13.88 -28.52 17.68
C GLY A 170 -13.26 -28.81 16.30
N LEU A 171 -14.08 -29.10 15.27
CA LEU A 171 -13.64 -29.64 13.99
C LEU A 171 -14.31 -28.92 12.79
N PHE A 172 -13.63 -28.94 11.64
CA PHE A 172 -14.20 -28.52 10.37
C PHE A 172 -15.07 -29.64 9.79
N GLU A 173 -16.30 -29.31 9.41
CA GLU A 173 -17.21 -30.25 8.75
C GLU A 173 -17.13 -30.06 7.22
N ILE A 174 -16.86 -31.15 6.52
CA ILE A 174 -16.81 -31.16 5.06
C ILE A 174 -18.23 -31.40 4.53
N GLN A 175 -18.70 -30.53 3.65
CA GLN A 175 -20.03 -30.63 3.06
C GLN A 175 -19.97 -30.38 1.54
N GLY A 176 -20.51 -31.32 0.79
CA GLY A 176 -20.60 -31.23 -0.68
C GLY A 176 -21.82 -30.41 -1.11
N ALA A 177 -21.85 -30.02 -2.37
CA ALA A 177 -23.05 -29.41 -2.96
C ALA A 177 -24.16 -30.47 -3.07
N THR A 178 -25.37 -30.10 -2.66
CA THR A 178 -26.58 -30.92 -2.78
C THR A 178 -27.76 -30.05 -3.18
N LEU A 179 -28.83 -30.65 -3.68
CA LEU A 179 -30.09 -29.92 -3.94
C LEU A 179 -30.71 -29.34 -2.65
N GLU A 180 -30.45 -29.96 -1.50
CA GLU A 180 -30.93 -29.48 -0.20
C GLU A 180 -30.26 -28.16 0.19
N ASN A 181 -28.92 -28.08 0.06
CA ASN A 181 -28.17 -26.88 0.45
C ASN A 181 -27.96 -25.87 -0.69
N CYS A 182 -28.30 -26.26 -1.92
CA CYS A 182 -28.28 -25.42 -3.12
C CYS A 182 -29.59 -25.55 -3.93
N PRO A 183 -30.72 -25.08 -3.39
CA PRO A 183 -32.01 -25.21 -4.06
C PRO A 183 -32.05 -24.45 -5.40
N VAL A 184 -32.44 -25.15 -6.47
CA VAL A 184 -32.46 -24.61 -7.84
C VAL A 184 -33.43 -23.44 -8.04
N ASP A 185 -34.46 -23.35 -7.20
CA ASP A 185 -35.49 -22.30 -7.27
C ASP A 185 -35.16 -21.08 -6.40
N ARG A 186 -33.97 -21.06 -5.77
CA ARG A 186 -33.52 -19.89 -5.00
C ARG A 186 -33.36 -18.69 -5.93
N LYS A 187 -34.15 -17.64 -5.67
CA LYS A 187 -34.06 -16.38 -6.40
C LYS A 187 -32.71 -15.71 -6.14
N SER A 188 -31.96 -15.44 -7.21
CA SER A 188 -30.72 -14.67 -7.15
C SER A 188 -31.02 -13.19 -6.90
N THR A 189 -30.05 -12.46 -6.34
CA THR A 189 -30.15 -11.00 -6.24
C THR A 189 -30.17 -10.36 -7.63
N VAL A 190 -31.01 -9.35 -7.82
CA VAL A 190 -31.13 -8.61 -9.07
C VAL A 190 -30.30 -7.34 -8.98
N PHE A 191 -29.34 -7.19 -9.89
CA PHE A 191 -28.54 -5.97 -10.02
C PHE A 191 -28.95 -5.21 -11.28
N CYS A 192 -28.73 -3.89 -11.30
CA CYS A 192 -28.95 -3.11 -12.51
C CYS A 192 -28.03 -3.57 -13.66
N LYS A 193 -28.42 -3.27 -14.90
CA LYS A 193 -27.68 -3.70 -16.11
C LYS A 193 -26.21 -3.27 -16.08
N ASN A 194 -25.92 -2.05 -15.64
CA ASN A 194 -24.56 -1.52 -15.56
C ASN A 194 -23.71 -2.27 -14.51
N THR A 195 -24.24 -2.47 -13.30
CA THR A 195 -23.58 -3.24 -12.23
C THR A 195 -23.27 -4.66 -12.68
N LYS A 196 -24.26 -5.35 -13.29
CA LYS A 196 -24.04 -6.70 -13.84
C LYS A 196 -22.94 -6.73 -14.89
N GLN A 197 -22.91 -5.77 -15.82
CA GLN A 197 -21.85 -5.68 -16.83
C GLN A 197 -20.45 -5.51 -16.21
N LYS A 198 -20.32 -4.67 -15.17
CA LYS A 198 -19.04 -4.51 -14.45
C LYS A 198 -18.61 -5.79 -13.77
N LEU A 199 -19.54 -6.49 -13.10
CA LEU A 199 -19.24 -7.76 -12.45
C LEU A 199 -18.85 -8.85 -13.45
N VAL A 200 -19.45 -8.88 -14.64
CA VAL A 200 -19.05 -9.79 -15.73
C VAL A 200 -17.61 -9.51 -16.18
N ILE A 201 -17.24 -8.24 -16.38
CA ILE A 201 -15.87 -7.86 -16.77
C ILE A 201 -14.87 -8.29 -15.69
N ILE A 202 -15.16 -7.99 -14.43
CA ILE A 202 -14.32 -8.35 -13.29
C ILE A 202 -14.16 -9.87 -13.20
N ALA A 203 -15.26 -10.62 -13.29
CA ALA A 203 -15.23 -12.08 -13.21
C ALA A 203 -14.41 -12.71 -14.34
N LYS A 204 -14.50 -12.18 -15.57
CA LYS A 204 -13.69 -12.66 -16.71
C LYS A 204 -12.19 -12.51 -16.45
N GLU A 205 -11.76 -11.37 -15.92
CA GLU A 205 -10.35 -11.13 -15.63
C GLU A 205 -9.86 -11.94 -14.41
N LEU A 206 -10.68 -12.10 -13.37
CA LEU A 206 -10.37 -12.97 -12.23
C LEU A 206 -10.22 -14.44 -12.64
N LEU A 207 -11.07 -14.92 -13.55
CA LEU A 207 -11.01 -16.30 -14.04
C LEU A 207 -9.71 -16.57 -14.80
N LYS A 208 -9.23 -15.61 -15.60
CA LYS A 208 -7.92 -15.71 -16.27
C LYS A 208 -6.79 -15.82 -15.24
N VAL A 209 -6.81 -14.98 -14.20
CA VAL A 209 -5.84 -15.03 -13.09
C VAL A 209 -5.87 -16.39 -12.36
N SER A 210 -7.02 -17.06 -12.29
CA SER A 210 -7.12 -18.34 -11.57
C SER A 210 -6.71 -19.55 -12.39
N ARG A 211 -6.64 -19.46 -13.72
CA ARG A 211 -6.44 -20.61 -14.63
C ARG A 211 -4.99 -20.88 -15.02
N GLY A 212 -4.07 -19.94 -14.79
CA GLY A 212 -2.66 -20.12 -15.17
C GLY A 212 -1.76 -18.99 -14.69
N ASP A 213 -0.44 -19.18 -14.84
CA ASP A 213 0.54 -18.13 -14.53
C ASP A 213 0.42 -16.99 -15.55
N CYS A 214 0.25 -15.77 -15.06
CA CYS A 214 0.19 -14.57 -15.89
C CYS A 214 1.57 -13.95 -16.15
N ASN A 215 2.65 -14.54 -15.62
CA ASN A 215 4.04 -14.05 -15.73
C ASN A 215 4.19 -12.58 -15.31
N ILE A 216 3.50 -12.20 -14.23
CA ILE A 216 3.50 -10.85 -13.70
C ILE A 216 4.57 -10.75 -12.62
N ASN A 217 5.50 -9.80 -12.79
CA ASN A 217 6.44 -9.45 -11.74
C ASN A 217 5.79 -8.45 -10.76
N ALA A 218 5.62 -8.88 -9.52
CA ALA A 218 4.99 -8.07 -8.46
C ALA A 218 5.74 -6.75 -8.17
N ASP A 219 7.06 -6.71 -8.34
CA ASP A 219 7.87 -5.52 -8.09
C ASP A 219 7.63 -4.42 -9.13
N ASP A 220 7.28 -4.83 -10.36
CA ASP A 220 7.03 -3.92 -11.47
C ASP A 220 5.60 -3.35 -11.46
N LEU A 221 4.65 -3.97 -10.76
CA LEU A 221 3.22 -3.58 -10.79
C LEU A 221 2.97 -2.14 -10.34
N SER A 222 3.56 -1.72 -9.22
CA SER A 222 3.35 -0.37 -8.70
C SER A 222 3.82 0.69 -9.70
N ARG A 223 4.86 0.36 -10.46
CA ARG A 223 5.43 1.19 -11.51
C ARG A 223 4.56 1.21 -12.76
N ILE A 224 4.11 0.05 -13.23
CA ILE A 224 3.19 -0.08 -14.37
C ILE A 224 1.91 0.72 -14.10
N TYR A 225 1.31 0.59 -12.91
CA TYR A 225 0.13 1.37 -12.55
C TYR A 225 0.38 2.87 -12.58
N ARG A 226 1.56 3.34 -12.14
CA ARG A 226 1.91 4.76 -12.19
C ARG A 226 2.10 5.26 -13.62
N TYR A 227 2.68 4.46 -14.50
CA TYR A 227 2.78 4.77 -15.93
C TYR A 227 1.40 4.89 -16.58
N LEU A 228 0.50 3.93 -16.32
CA LEU A 228 -0.86 3.97 -16.86
C LEU A 228 -1.69 5.12 -16.28
N LEU A 229 -1.54 5.43 -14.98
CA LEU A 229 -2.13 6.61 -14.36
C LEU A 229 -1.60 7.91 -14.98
N PHE A 230 -0.32 7.95 -15.36
CA PHE A 230 0.27 9.06 -16.09
C PHE A 230 -0.37 9.21 -17.47
N LYS A 231 -0.47 8.12 -18.25
CA LYS A 231 -1.11 8.10 -19.58
C LYS A 231 -2.56 8.60 -19.54
N LYS A 232 -3.28 8.34 -18.44
CA LYS A 232 -4.67 8.80 -18.24
C LYS A 232 -4.81 10.17 -17.55
N GLY A 233 -3.70 10.88 -17.29
CA GLY A 233 -3.75 12.23 -16.71
C GLY A 233 -4.19 12.27 -15.24
N TYR A 234 -3.86 11.24 -14.46
CA TYR A 234 -4.06 11.19 -13.00
C TYR A 234 -2.80 11.57 -12.20
N MET A 235 -1.69 11.87 -12.87
CA MET A 235 -0.42 12.21 -12.25
C MET A 235 -0.16 13.72 -12.27
N LYS A 236 0.32 14.27 -11.14
CA LYS A 236 0.85 15.63 -10.99
C LYS A 236 2.31 15.53 -10.54
N GLY A 237 3.23 15.50 -11.50
CA GLY A 237 4.65 15.23 -11.25
C GLY A 237 4.86 13.83 -10.66
N LYS A 238 5.40 13.73 -9.44
CA LYS A 238 5.57 12.46 -8.72
C LYS A 238 4.31 11.98 -7.99
N PHE A 239 3.36 12.87 -7.74
CA PHE A 239 2.20 12.58 -6.91
C PHE A 239 0.99 12.20 -7.77
N VAL A 240 0.21 11.25 -7.29
CA VAL A 240 -1.10 10.94 -7.89
C VAL A 240 -2.08 12.03 -7.44
N ASN A 241 -2.79 12.64 -8.40
CA ASN A 241 -3.91 13.51 -8.12
C ASN A 241 -5.05 12.69 -7.50
N SER A 242 -4.97 12.51 -6.19
CA SER A 242 -5.80 11.55 -5.46
C SER A 242 -7.28 11.93 -5.51
N LYS A 243 -7.60 13.25 -5.49
CA LYS A 243 -8.99 13.73 -5.59
C LYS A 243 -9.63 13.31 -6.90
N LYS A 244 -8.98 13.59 -8.03
CA LYS A 244 -9.48 13.19 -9.36
C LYS A 244 -9.56 11.68 -9.49
N PHE A 245 -8.50 10.97 -9.08
CA PHE A 245 -8.44 9.52 -9.17
C PHE A 245 -9.56 8.85 -8.36
N TYR A 246 -9.82 9.28 -7.12
CA TYR A 246 -10.91 8.72 -6.31
C TYR A 246 -12.28 8.99 -6.92
N HIS A 247 -12.52 10.23 -7.38
CA HIS A 247 -13.80 10.59 -7.99
C HIS A 247 -14.08 9.72 -9.22
N ASP A 248 -13.12 9.63 -10.15
CA ASP A 248 -13.30 8.87 -11.39
C ASP A 248 -13.38 7.36 -11.11
N PHE A 249 -12.64 6.85 -10.12
CA PHE A 249 -12.69 5.43 -9.71
C PHE A 249 -14.06 5.05 -9.13
N ILE A 250 -14.61 5.87 -8.22
CA ILE A 250 -15.96 5.67 -7.66
C ILE A 250 -17.01 5.82 -8.77
N LYS A 251 -16.88 6.82 -9.65
CA LYS A 251 -17.79 7.02 -10.79
C LYS A 251 -17.79 5.84 -11.76
N TYR A 252 -16.65 5.20 -11.97
CA TYR A 252 -16.52 4.08 -12.91
C TYR A 252 -17.14 2.78 -12.41
N TYR A 253 -16.95 2.45 -11.12
CA TYR A 253 -17.47 1.22 -10.52
C TYR A 253 -18.86 1.39 -9.89
N GLY A 254 -19.14 2.57 -9.34
CA GLY A 254 -20.29 2.81 -8.47
C GLY A 254 -20.07 2.28 -7.05
N GLU A 255 -20.72 2.91 -6.08
CA GLU A 255 -20.66 2.49 -4.67
C GLU A 255 -21.21 1.07 -4.48
N GLU A 256 -22.28 0.71 -5.20
CA GLU A 256 -22.91 -0.63 -5.14
C GLU A 256 -21.90 -1.77 -5.44
N VAL A 257 -21.07 -1.63 -6.50
CA VAL A 257 -20.07 -2.64 -6.85
C VAL A 257 -18.96 -2.70 -5.80
N LEU A 258 -18.49 -1.55 -5.32
CA LEU A 258 -17.41 -1.49 -4.32
C LEU A 258 -17.86 -2.06 -2.97
N GLU A 259 -19.13 -1.85 -2.60
CA GLU A 259 -19.73 -2.38 -1.38
C GLU A 259 -19.89 -3.89 -1.47
N LEU A 260 -20.46 -4.39 -2.58
CA LEU A 260 -20.61 -5.83 -2.82
C LEU A 260 -19.28 -6.59 -2.73
N LEU A 261 -18.20 -5.98 -3.24
CA LEU A 261 -16.85 -6.54 -3.22
C LEU A 261 -16.10 -6.32 -1.88
N ASN A 262 -16.69 -5.62 -0.91
CA ASN A 262 -16.06 -5.21 0.34
C ASN A 262 -14.74 -4.44 0.11
N LEU A 263 -14.77 -3.47 -0.80
CA LEU A 263 -13.63 -2.64 -1.22
C LEU A 263 -13.91 -1.14 -1.18
N ASN A 264 -14.98 -0.71 -0.50
CA ASN A 264 -15.22 0.69 -0.17
C ASN A 264 -14.01 1.34 0.51
N PHE A 265 -13.82 2.62 0.25
CA PHE A 265 -12.72 3.39 0.82
C PHE A 265 -13.13 4.83 1.09
N ASP A 266 -12.58 5.40 2.15
CA ASP A 266 -12.80 6.79 2.50
C ASP A 266 -11.88 7.68 1.65
N SER A 267 -12.49 8.50 0.80
CA SER A 267 -11.80 9.47 -0.07
C SER A 267 -11.25 10.68 0.71
N LYS A 268 -11.74 10.91 1.94
CA LYS A 268 -11.25 11.99 2.84
C LYS A 268 -9.96 11.59 3.57
N LYS A 269 -9.69 10.28 3.71
CA LYS A 269 -8.45 9.80 4.34
C LYS A 269 -7.24 10.08 3.45
N ARG A 270 -6.14 10.51 4.06
CA ARG A 270 -4.84 10.74 3.38
C ARG A 270 -4.30 9.48 2.70
N THR A 271 -4.64 8.29 3.21
CA THR A 271 -4.22 7.00 2.65
C THR A 271 -5.37 6.00 2.68
N ASN A 272 -5.52 5.25 1.59
CA ASN A 272 -6.45 4.13 1.43
C ASN A 272 -5.85 3.10 0.47
N TRP A 273 -6.53 1.96 0.25
CA TRP A 273 -5.96 0.89 -0.56
C TRP A 273 -5.76 1.29 -2.04
N VAL A 274 -6.65 2.11 -2.61
CA VAL A 274 -6.60 2.58 -4.01
C VAL A 274 -5.36 3.43 -4.28
N ILE A 275 -4.95 4.28 -3.34
CA ILE A 275 -3.71 5.05 -3.47
C ILE A 275 -2.48 4.26 -3.01
N SER A 276 -2.64 3.34 -2.06
CA SER A 276 -1.53 2.54 -1.55
C SER A 276 -1.04 1.51 -2.56
N ILE A 277 -1.92 0.94 -3.39
CA ILE A 277 -1.57 -0.09 -4.38
C ILE A 277 -0.69 0.45 -5.53
N VAL A 278 -0.77 1.76 -5.79
CA VAL A 278 0.03 2.46 -6.82
C VAL A 278 1.29 3.11 -6.25
N LYS A 279 1.58 2.91 -4.96
CA LYS A 279 2.81 3.37 -4.29
C LYS A 279 3.72 2.19 -4.07
N LYS A 280 5.04 2.40 -4.21
CA LYS A 280 6.04 1.41 -3.80
C LYS A 280 5.91 1.19 -2.28
N GLY A 281 5.61 -0.03 -1.87
CA GLY A 281 5.42 -0.37 -0.47
C GLY A 281 5.34 -1.87 -0.24
N ARG A 282 5.58 -2.30 1.01
CA ARG A 282 5.54 -3.71 1.43
C ARG A 282 4.12 -4.23 1.70
N ARG A 283 3.09 -3.42 1.40
CA ARG A 283 1.70 -3.81 1.67
C ARG A 283 1.23 -4.81 0.63
N VAL A 284 0.68 -5.92 1.10
CA VAL A 284 0.11 -6.97 0.26
C VAL A 284 -1.33 -6.60 -0.11
N PHE A 285 -1.65 -6.69 -1.40
CA PHE A 285 -3.01 -6.51 -1.92
C PHE A 285 -3.55 -7.83 -2.48
N SER A 286 -4.87 -7.98 -2.41
CA SER A 286 -5.58 -9.14 -2.96
C SER A 286 -5.64 -9.07 -4.49
N PRO A 287 -5.72 -10.22 -5.19
CA PRO A 287 -5.85 -10.27 -6.64
C PRO A 287 -7.02 -9.43 -7.17
N LEU A 288 -8.15 -9.44 -6.47
CA LEU A 288 -9.31 -8.60 -6.78
C LEU A 288 -8.96 -7.11 -6.84
N GLN A 289 -8.17 -6.60 -5.88
CA GLN A 289 -7.76 -5.19 -5.87
C GLN A 289 -6.88 -4.85 -7.08
N HIS A 290 -5.97 -5.76 -7.47
CA HIS A 290 -5.18 -5.57 -8.68
C HIS A 290 -6.08 -5.56 -9.93
N ILE A 291 -7.01 -6.50 -10.06
CA ILE A 291 -7.95 -6.53 -11.18
C ILE A 291 -8.79 -5.25 -11.29
N LEU A 292 -9.27 -4.70 -10.18
CA LEU A 292 -10.00 -3.42 -10.22
C LEU A 292 -9.12 -2.27 -10.72
N ILE A 293 -7.84 -2.20 -10.35
CA ILE A 293 -6.95 -1.16 -10.89
C ILE A 293 -6.71 -1.37 -12.39
N ILE A 294 -6.46 -2.61 -12.81
CA ILE A 294 -6.19 -2.96 -14.21
C ILE A 294 -7.39 -2.61 -15.11
N VAL A 295 -8.59 -3.06 -14.72
CA VAL A 295 -9.82 -2.81 -15.47
C VAL A 295 -10.17 -1.32 -15.51
N PHE A 296 -9.99 -0.59 -14.40
CA PHE A 296 -10.18 0.86 -14.38
C PHE A 296 -9.23 1.60 -15.34
N LEU A 297 -7.98 1.15 -15.39
CA LEU A 297 -6.98 1.66 -16.33
C LEU A 297 -7.24 1.24 -17.77
N GLY A 298 -8.30 0.46 -18.04
CA GLY A 298 -8.71 0.06 -19.39
C GLY A 298 -7.80 -1.02 -19.99
N GLU A 299 -6.99 -1.66 -19.16
CA GLU A 299 -6.10 -2.75 -19.55
C GLU A 299 -6.72 -4.12 -19.18
N LYS A 300 -6.12 -5.19 -19.69
CA LYS A 300 -6.46 -6.57 -19.34
C LYS A 300 -5.28 -7.21 -18.62
N ILE A 301 -5.53 -8.31 -17.90
CA ILE A 301 -4.44 -8.98 -17.17
C ILE A 301 -3.32 -9.46 -18.09
N ASN A 302 -3.66 -9.98 -19.28
CA ASN A 302 -2.67 -10.48 -20.24
C ASN A 302 -1.88 -9.36 -20.94
N THR A 303 -2.35 -8.10 -20.90
CA THR A 303 -1.66 -6.97 -21.56
C THR A 303 -0.72 -6.24 -20.60
N ILE A 304 -0.85 -6.44 -19.28
CA ILE A 304 -0.15 -5.57 -18.33
C ILE A 304 1.37 -5.71 -18.34
N SER A 305 1.87 -6.92 -18.64
CA SER A 305 3.31 -7.20 -18.64
C SER A 305 4.04 -6.48 -19.78
N GLN A 306 3.35 -6.01 -20.81
CA GLN A 306 3.95 -5.23 -21.91
C GLN A 306 4.49 -3.86 -21.46
N TYR A 307 4.04 -3.37 -20.30
CA TYR A 307 4.45 -2.08 -19.75
C TYR A 307 5.71 -2.15 -18.85
N ARG A 308 6.35 -3.31 -18.74
CA ARG A 308 7.48 -3.55 -17.83
C ARG A 308 8.70 -2.66 -18.12
N SER A 309 8.99 -2.46 -19.41
CA SER A 309 10.13 -1.70 -19.95
C SER A 309 9.85 -0.22 -20.19
N LEU A 310 8.60 0.23 -20.05
CA LEU A 310 8.20 1.61 -20.39
C LEU A 310 8.55 2.65 -19.30
N GLU A 311 9.53 2.38 -18.43
CA GLU A 311 10.18 3.41 -17.61
C GLU A 311 10.89 4.46 -18.47
N GLU A 312 11.28 4.11 -19.69
CA GLU A 312 12.16 4.91 -20.53
C GLU A 312 11.42 5.88 -21.48
N SER A 313 10.09 5.84 -21.58
CA SER A 313 9.35 6.61 -22.59
C SER A 313 8.43 7.71 -22.05
N LEU A 314 8.84 8.44 -21.01
CA LEU A 314 8.10 9.66 -20.64
C LEU A 314 8.04 10.66 -21.81
N PHE A 315 9.09 10.72 -22.65
CA PHE A 315 9.16 11.53 -23.86
C PHE A 315 8.99 10.73 -25.17
N GLY A 316 8.46 9.50 -25.09
CA GLY A 316 8.43 8.55 -26.22
C GLY A 316 9.70 7.70 -26.33
N GLU A 317 9.75 6.80 -27.31
CA GLU A 317 10.98 6.08 -27.64
C GLU A 317 11.89 6.98 -28.47
N GLY A 318 13.19 6.92 -28.21
CA GLY A 318 14.19 7.65 -28.98
C GLY A 318 14.34 7.10 -30.41
N PRO A 319 15.18 7.73 -31.25
CA PRO A 319 16.01 8.90 -30.93
C PRO A 319 15.16 10.17 -30.72
N TYR A 320 15.75 11.26 -30.23
CA TYR A 320 15.12 12.56 -29.95
C TYR A 320 15.76 13.68 -30.80
N PRO A 321 15.02 14.78 -31.09
CA PRO A 321 15.50 15.80 -32.02
C PRO A 321 16.58 16.70 -31.38
N CYS A 322 17.59 17.06 -32.17
CA CYS A 322 18.54 18.10 -31.78
C CYS A 322 17.91 19.49 -31.90
N LEU A 323 17.81 20.23 -30.81
CA LEU A 323 17.26 21.59 -30.80
C LEU A 323 18.35 22.68 -30.91
N ASN A 324 19.54 22.36 -31.41
CA ASN A 324 20.58 23.34 -31.68
C ASN A 324 20.32 24.05 -33.01
N PRO A 325 19.94 25.34 -33.02
CA PRO A 325 19.59 26.07 -34.25
C PRO A 325 20.75 26.24 -35.24
N PHE A 326 22.00 26.14 -34.79
CA PHE A 326 23.20 26.47 -35.58
C PHE A 326 23.85 25.27 -36.27
N THR A 327 23.25 24.08 -36.17
CA THR A 327 23.79 22.87 -36.78
C THR A 327 22.94 22.41 -37.96
N LYS A 328 23.57 21.73 -38.92
CA LYS A 328 22.90 21.20 -40.12
C LYS A 328 21.81 20.16 -39.79
N HIS A 329 21.93 19.50 -38.65
CA HIS A 329 20.99 18.47 -38.18
C HIS A 329 19.96 19.01 -37.17
N TYR A 330 19.65 20.30 -37.23
CA TYR A 330 18.58 20.89 -36.43
C TYR A 330 17.26 20.16 -36.71
N LEU A 331 16.56 19.77 -35.64
CA LEU A 331 15.33 18.95 -35.65
C LEU A 331 15.49 17.51 -36.17
N GLU A 332 16.69 17.08 -36.57
CA GLU A 332 16.94 15.66 -36.84
C GLU A 332 17.01 14.85 -35.54
N TYR A 333 16.43 13.66 -35.55
CA TYR A 333 16.35 12.76 -34.42
C TYR A 333 17.66 11.96 -34.26
N LYS A 334 18.59 12.49 -33.45
CA LYS A 334 19.96 11.97 -33.29
C LYS A 334 20.40 11.76 -31.83
N ILE A 335 19.52 11.98 -30.87
CA ILE A 335 19.82 11.81 -29.44
C ILE A 335 19.22 10.48 -29.00
N ASP A 336 20.03 9.48 -28.67
CA ASP A 336 19.51 8.15 -28.37
C ASP A 336 18.84 8.06 -26.99
N THR A 337 19.40 8.78 -26.01
CA THR A 337 18.97 8.71 -24.61
C THR A 337 18.88 10.08 -23.96
N PHE A 338 18.15 10.18 -22.85
CA PHE A 338 18.03 11.41 -22.07
C PHE A 338 18.11 11.10 -20.58
N GLU A 339 18.48 12.11 -19.78
CA GLU A 339 18.54 12.00 -18.33
C GLU A 339 17.27 12.62 -17.71
N LEU A 340 16.51 11.86 -16.92
CA LEU A 340 15.32 12.37 -16.25
C LEU A 340 15.68 13.05 -14.91
N LYS A 341 15.40 14.35 -14.80
CA LYS A 341 15.58 15.15 -13.58
C LYS A 341 14.26 15.70 -13.05
N LEU A 342 14.28 16.13 -11.80
CA LEU A 342 13.16 16.84 -11.17
C LEU A 342 13.59 18.24 -10.77
N ASN A 343 12.78 19.22 -11.17
CA ASN A 343 12.97 20.60 -10.79
C ASN A 343 11.63 21.19 -10.34
N GLN A 344 11.58 21.67 -9.08
CA GLN A 344 10.39 22.31 -8.49
C GLN A 344 9.09 21.50 -8.67
N GLY A 345 9.19 20.16 -8.61
CA GLY A 345 8.05 19.26 -8.75
C GLY A 345 7.66 18.88 -10.18
N ASN A 346 8.31 19.46 -11.21
CA ASN A 346 8.15 19.08 -12.61
C ASN A 346 9.21 18.06 -13.04
N HIS A 347 8.81 17.11 -13.90
CA HIS A 347 9.74 16.22 -14.58
C HIS A 347 10.38 16.94 -15.76
N ILE A 348 11.70 16.85 -15.85
CA ILE A 348 12.53 17.46 -16.87
C ILE A 348 13.35 16.37 -17.54
N GLY A 349 13.26 16.25 -18.86
CA GLY A 349 14.23 15.46 -19.63
C GLY A 349 15.42 16.34 -20.00
N VAL A 350 16.63 15.89 -19.71
CA VAL A 350 17.88 16.53 -20.14
C VAL A 350 18.44 15.76 -21.32
N PHE A 351 18.56 16.43 -22.45
CA PHE A 351 18.98 15.87 -23.73
C PHE A 351 20.36 16.41 -24.08
N THR A 352 21.29 15.52 -24.39
CA THR A 352 22.66 15.87 -24.82
C THR A 352 22.87 15.33 -26.22
N CYS A 353 23.08 16.23 -27.18
CA CYS A 353 23.43 15.84 -28.54
C CYS A 353 24.93 15.66 -28.70
N ASN A 354 25.35 14.80 -29.63
CA ASN A 354 26.76 14.61 -30.02
C ASN A 354 27.41 15.89 -30.55
N CYS A 355 26.63 16.88 -30.98
CA CYS A 355 27.15 18.21 -31.32
C CYS A 355 27.65 18.99 -30.09
N GLY A 356 27.44 18.49 -28.86
CA GLY A 356 27.82 19.14 -27.62
C GLY A 356 26.83 20.18 -27.10
N PHE A 357 25.61 20.23 -27.64
CA PHE A 357 24.51 21.06 -27.13
C PHE A 357 23.64 20.25 -26.15
N THR A 358 23.48 20.76 -24.93
CA THR A 358 22.68 20.15 -23.87
C THR A 358 21.56 21.08 -23.45
N PHE A 359 20.33 20.58 -23.50
CA PHE A 359 19.12 21.33 -23.15
C PHE A 359 18.17 20.48 -22.33
N SER A 360 17.18 21.14 -21.73
CA SER A 360 16.11 20.48 -21.01
C SER A 360 14.76 20.74 -21.63
N CYS A 361 13.86 19.76 -21.55
CA CYS A 361 12.45 19.89 -21.89
C CYS A 361 11.58 19.55 -20.67
N LEU A 362 10.51 20.32 -20.48
CA LEU A 362 9.50 20.01 -19.47
C LEU A 362 8.56 18.95 -20.01
N LEU A 363 8.31 17.91 -19.21
CA LEU A 363 7.40 16.83 -19.60
C LEU A 363 5.96 17.32 -19.80
N LYS A 364 5.52 18.31 -19.01
CA LYS A 364 4.18 18.91 -19.15
C LYS A 364 3.98 19.56 -20.53
N ASP A 365 5.00 20.27 -21.02
CA ASP A 365 4.92 21.01 -22.28
C ASP A 365 4.89 20.02 -23.47
N TYR A 366 5.70 18.94 -23.39
CA TYR A 366 5.65 17.84 -24.36
C TYR A 366 4.28 17.13 -24.36
N ASN A 367 3.69 16.87 -23.19
CA ASN A 367 2.40 16.21 -23.11
C ASN A 367 1.27 17.02 -23.73
N GLU A 368 1.27 18.34 -23.52
CA GLU A 368 0.25 19.26 -24.04
C GLU A 368 0.39 19.47 -25.56
N LYS A 369 1.61 19.68 -26.05
CA LYS A 369 1.84 20.11 -27.44
C LYS A 369 2.36 19.01 -28.36
N LYS A 370 2.78 17.87 -27.82
CA LYS A 370 3.47 16.79 -28.54
C LYS A 370 4.70 17.27 -29.32
N GLN A 371 5.39 18.28 -28.77
CA GLN A 371 6.59 18.88 -29.37
C GLN A 371 7.67 19.08 -28.30
N PHE A 372 8.93 18.95 -28.71
CA PHE A 372 10.09 19.21 -27.85
C PHE A 372 10.37 20.72 -27.81
N ILE A 373 10.24 21.32 -26.62
CA ILE A 373 10.47 22.76 -26.40
C ILE A 373 11.58 22.94 -25.38
N ILE A 374 12.56 23.79 -25.69
CA ILE A 374 13.65 24.11 -24.77
C ILE A 374 13.10 24.86 -23.55
N HIS A 375 13.06 24.18 -22.41
CA HIS A 375 12.81 24.80 -21.11
C HIS A 375 14.01 25.63 -20.66
N GLN A 376 15.20 25.04 -20.68
CA GLN A 376 16.45 25.68 -20.29
C GLN A 376 17.64 25.08 -21.05
N ILE A 377 18.57 25.95 -21.47
CA ILE A 377 19.88 25.56 -21.99
C ILE A 377 20.79 25.22 -20.79
N ILE A 378 21.38 24.03 -20.81
CA ILE A 378 22.19 23.49 -19.70
C ILE A 378 23.69 23.58 -20.02
N GLY A 379 24.08 23.32 -21.27
CA GLY A 379 25.48 23.27 -21.67
C GLY A 379 25.66 23.40 -23.16
N MET A 380 26.80 23.96 -23.56
CA MET A 380 27.22 24.02 -24.96
C MET A 380 28.75 24.15 -25.05
N ASN A 381 29.34 23.65 -26.13
CA ASN A 381 30.77 23.77 -26.40
C ASN A 381 31.18 25.23 -26.74
N LYS A 382 32.48 25.47 -26.91
CA LYS A 382 33.03 26.82 -27.19
C LYS A 382 32.55 27.39 -28.53
N GLU A 383 32.47 26.54 -29.55
CA GLU A 383 32.01 26.90 -30.89
C GLU A 383 30.58 27.46 -30.86
N TRP A 384 29.62 26.74 -30.26
CA TRP A 384 28.23 27.19 -30.17
C TRP A 384 28.07 28.44 -29.30
N ASN A 385 28.84 28.58 -28.22
CA ASN A 385 28.82 29.82 -27.42
C ASN A 385 29.12 31.05 -28.29
N ASN A 386 30.08 30.96 -29.22
CA ASN A 386 30.41 32.08 -30.11
C ASN A 386 29.23 32.43 -31.04
N TYR A 387 28.55 31.43 -31.61
CA TYR A 387 27.36 31.67 -32.44
C TYR A 387 26.22 32.30 -31.65
N PHE A 388 25.98 31.88 -30.41
CA PHE A 388 24.98 32.52 -29.55
C PHE A 388 25.37 33.96 -29.14
N GLU A 389 26.67 34.26 -28.90
CA GLU A 389 27.11 35.63 -28.65
C GLU A 389 26.95 36.52 -29.90
N LEU A 390 27.25 36.01 -31.09
CA LEU A 390 27.00 36.71 -32.35
C LEU A 390 25.50 36.95 -32.58
N LEU A 391 24.65 36.00 -32.15
CA LEU A 391 23.19 36.16 -32.19
C LEU A 391 22.72 37.28 -31.25
N MET A 392 23.39 37.45 -30.12
CA MET A 392 23.07 38.50 -29.13
C MET A 392 23.56 39.88 -29.57
N SER A 393 24.68 39.97 -30.27
CA SER A 393 25.26 41.24 -30.75
C SER A 393 24.63 41.73 -32.06
N GLY A 394 23.73 40.96 -32.67
CA GLY A 394 23.18 41.25 -33.99
C GLY A 394 24.18 41.04 -35.14
N GLY A 395 25.31 40.38 -34.86
CA GLY A 395 26.36 40.09 -35.85
C GLY A 395 26.03 38.94 -36.79
N LEU A 396 24.96 38.18 -36.52
CA LEU A 396 24.44 37.17 -37.44
C LEU A 396 23.43 37.79 -38.40
N LYS A 397 23.71 37.69 -39.70
CA LYS A 397 22.76 38.07 -40.75
C LYS A 397 21.58 37.09 -40.75
N GLN A 398 20.38 37.58 -41.02
CA GLN A 398 19.16 36.76 -41.08
C GLN A 398 19.26 35.63 -42.12
N GLU A 399 20.05 35.86 -43.18
CA GLU A 399 20.42 34.88 -44.20
C GLU A 399 21.15 33.63 -43.65
N THR A 400 21.76 33.70 -42.45
CA THR A 400 22.43 32.56 -41.80
C THR A 400 21.47 31.71 -40.95
N LEU A 401 20.24 32.19 -40.73
CA LEU A 401 19.22 31.59 -39.85
C LEU A 401 17.87 31.44 -40.57
N TYR A 402 17.88 31.39 -41.90
CA TYR A 402 16.69 31.43 -42.76
C TYR A 402 15.67 30.31 -42.48
N HIS A 403 16.07 29.24 -41.79
CA HIS A 403 15.22 28.14 -41.35
C HIS A 403 14.50 28.36 -40.01
N LEU A 404 14.70 29.50 -39.34
CA LEU A 404 14.14 29.78 -38.01
C LEU A 404 13.21 30.98 -38.02
N ASP A 405 12.01 30.79 -37.48
CA ASP A 405 11.05 31.87 -37.27
C ASP A 405 11.60 32.92 -36.30
N LYS A 406 11.24 34.19 -36.53
CA LYS A 406 11.63 35.33 -35.70
C LYS A 406 11.29 35.13 -34.21
N GLU A 407 10.17 34.48 -33.93
CA GLU A 407 9.75 34.16 -32.56
C GLU A 407 10.67 33.15 -31.89
N VAL A 408 11.13 32.12 -32.62
CA VAL A 408 12.06 31.10 -32.14
C VAL A 408 13.41 31.74 -31.81
N ILE A 409 13.88 32.65 -32.65
CA ILE A 409 15.12 33.42 -32.43
C ILE A 409 15.03 34.24 -31.14
N MET A 410 13.94 34.99 -30.94
CA MET A 410 13.74 35.79 -29.73
C MET A 410 13.68 34.94 -28.45
N LEU A 411 13.01 33.79 -28.52
CA LEU A 411 12.95 32.83 -27.41
C LEU A 411 14.34 32.28 -27.08
N LEU A 412 15.12 31.89 -28.09
CA LEU A 412 16.49 31.37 -27.92
C LEU A 412 17.42 32.42 -27.32
N GLN A 413 17.38 33.68 -27.79
CA GLN A 413 18.14 34.79 -27.20
C GLN A 413 17.84 34.95 -25.70
N LYS A 414 16.54 34.93 -25.33
CA LYS A 414 16.12 35.01 -23.93
C LYS A 414 16.64 33.84 -23.09
N LYS A 415 16.59 32.61 -23.62
CA LYS A 415 17.10 31.41 -22.92
C LYS A 415 18.63 31.43 -22.78
N TYR A 416 19.34 31.91 -23.79
CA TYR A 416 20.79 32.06 -23.75
C TYR A 416 21.23 33.12 -22.72
N LEU A 417 20.53 34.27 -22.64
CA LEU A 417 20.76 35.28 -21.61
C LEU A 417 20.67 34.69 -20.19
N LEU A 418 19.66 33.88 -19.91
CA LEU A 418 19.50 33.20 -18.62
C LEU A 418 20.64 32.22 -18.35
N TYR A 419 21.05 31.44 -19.36
CA TYR A 419 22.21 30.54 -19.28
C TYR A 419 23.50 31.31 -18.96
N ARG A 420 23.76 32.41 -19.68
CA ARG A 420 24.94 33.28 -19.52
C ARG A 420 24.98 33.92 -18.14
N GLN A 421 23.84 34.43 -17.64
CA GLN A 421 23.74 35.00 -16.29
C GLN A 421 23.94 33.94 -15.19
N GLY A 422 23.39 32.74 -15.38
CA GLY A 422 23.63 31.60 -14.49
C GLY A 422 25.10 31.21 -14.42
N LYS A 423 25.78 31.15 -15.57
CA LYS A 423 27.22 30.86 -15.66
C LYS A 423 28.07 31.96 -15.01
N LYS A 424 27.74 33.23 -15.19
CA LYS A 424 28.38 34.37 -14.50
C LYS A 424 28.22 34.28 -12.97
N ARG A 425 27.03 33.91 -12.46
CA ARG A 425 26.80 33.69 -11.02
C ARG A 425 27.59 32.50 -10.46
N MET A 426 27.73 31.41 -11.22
CA MET A 426 28.55 30.27 -10.82
C MET A 426 30.05 30.59 -10.80
N LEU A 427 30.52 31.40 -11.76
CA LEU A 427 31.91 31.90 -11.80
C LEU A 427 32.21 32.90 -10.67
N SER A 428 31.23 33.73 -10.26
CA SER A 428 31.37 34.65 -9.13
C SER A 428 31.26 33.99 -7.74
N CYS A 429 30.91 32.69 -7.67
CA CYS A 429 30.67 31.96 -6.43
C CYS A 429 31.89 31.18 -5.91
N LYS A 430 33.08 31.29 -6.52
CA LYS A 430 34.32 30.86 -5.86
C LYS A 430 34.78 31.99 -4.92
N PRO A 431 34.73 31.82 -3.59
CA PRO A 431 35.23 32.83 -2.66
C PRO A 431 36.74 33.01 -2.87
N SER A 432 37.25 34.23 -2.67
CA SER A 432 38.71 34.46 -2.59
C SER A 432 39.30 33.67 -1.43
N SER A 433 40.58 33.29 -1.50
CA SER A 433 41.22 32.52 -0.41
C SER A 433 41.17 33.27 0.92
N GLU A 434 41.33 34.61 0.89
CA GLU A 434 41.22 35.49 2.06
C GLU A 434 39.84 35.39 2.73
N LYS A 435 38.77 35.36 1.94
CA LYS A 435 37.40 35.25 2.47
C LYS A 435 37.13 33.85 3.03
N LEU A 436 37.71 32.81 2.44
CA LEU A 436 37.61 31.46 2.99
C LEU A 436 38.29 31.37 4.35
N GLU A 437 39.49 31.93 4.47
CA GLU A 437 40.30 31.90 5.70
C GLU A 437 39.66 32.70 6.84
N GLN A 438 39.00 33.82 6.53
CA GLN A 438 38.23 34.60 7.50
C GLN A 438 37.12 33.76 8.15
N TYR A 439 36.37 33.01 7.37
CA TYR A 439 35.27 32.18 7.87
C TYR A 439 35.78 30.95 8.63
N ARG A 440 36.93 30.37 8.23
CA ARG A 440 37.63 29.33 9.00
C ARG A 440 38.02 29.82 10.38
N LYS A 441 38.64 31.01 10.47
CA LYS A 441 39.01 31.63 11.75
C LYS A 441 37.80 31.87 12.65
N GLN A 442 36.72 32.45 12.10
CA GLN A 442 35.47 32.65 12.84
C GLN A 442 34.91 31.32 13.38
N TRP A 443 34.95 30.25 12.60
CA TRP A 443 34.48 28.93 13.05
C TRP A 443 35.30 28.40 14.22
N LEU A 444 36.63 28.57 14.21
CA LEU A 444 37.49 28.18 15.32
C LEU A 444 37.23 29.05 16.57
N GLU A 445 37.04 30.36 16.42
CA GLU A 445 36.68 31.26 17.52
C GLU A 445 35.36 30.86 18.18
N TYR A 446 34.31 30.55 17.39
CA TYR A 446 33.05 30.03 17.93
C TYR A 446 33.24 28.72 18.70
N ARG A 447 34.16 27.85 18.24
CA ARG A 447 34.46 26.59 18.94
C ARG A 447 35.21 26.79 20.25
N GLU A 448 36.12 27.75 20.32
CA GLU A 448 36.85 28.06 21.55
C GLU A 448 35.94 28.70 22.60
N ILE A 449 35.15 29.71 22.20
CA ILE A 449 34.26 30.45 23.10
C ILE A 449 33.15 29.53 23.66
N TYR A 450 32.65 28.61 22.83
CA TYR A 450 31.53 27.72 23.18
C TYR A 450 31.94 26.24 23.19
N SER A 451 33.04 25.92 23.86
CA SER A 451 33.65 24.58 23.90
C SER A 451 32.72 23.48 24.48
N ASP A 452 31.76 23.85 25.32
CA ASP A 452 30.78 22.93 25.92
C ASP A 452 29.53 22.69 25.06
N PHE A 453 29.36 23.44 23.96
CA PHE A 453 28.16 23.33 23.15
C PHE A 453 28.20 22.07 22.27
N SER A 454 27.04 21.44 22.10
CA SER A 454 26.90 20.40 21.08
C SER A 454 27.02 21.02 19.68
N VAL A 455 27.49 20.24 18.71
CA VAL A 455 27.61 20.67 17.30
C VAL A 455 26.29 21.27 16.77
N ASP A 456 25.14 20.73 17.21
CA ASP A 456 23.82 21.25 16.80
C ASP A 456 23.51 22.62 17.43
N LYS A 457 23.93 22.88 18.67
CA LYS A 457 23.81 24.21 19.31
C LYS A 457 24.79 25.20 18.68
N LEU A 458 26.02 24.78 18.40
CA LEU A 458 27.03 25.59 17.74
C LEU A 458 26.57 26.00 16.32
N ARG A 459 25.94 25.07 15.59
CA ARG A 459 25.35 25.32 14.27
C ARG A 459 24.18 26.29 14.33
N ALA A 460 23.35 26.23 15.36
CA ALA A 460 22.25 27.18 15.53
C ALA A 460 22.75 28.60 15.80
N LEU A 461 23.85 28.74 16.56
CA LEU A 461 24.47 30.01 16.89
C LEU A 461 25.25 30.62 15.71
N ALA A 462 26.15 29.83 15.10
CA ALA A 462 27.06 30.25 14.02
C ALA A 462 26.57 29.79 12.64
N GLY A 463 25.24 29.79 12.42
CA GLY A 463 24.62 29.20 11.23
C GLY A 463 25.10 29.79 9.91
N GLY A 464 25.35 31.11 9.87
CA GLY A 464 25.88 31.78 8.68
C GLY A 464 27.29 31.30 8.31
N VAL A 465 28.17 31.17 9.30
CA VAL A 465 29.55 30.69 9.11
C VAL A 465 29.56 29.22 8.71
N TYR A 466 28.76 28.39 9.39
CA TYR A 466 28.61 26.97 9.08
C TYR A 466 28.13 26.73 7.65
N ILE A 467 27.08 27.44 7.22
CA ILE A 467 26.50 27.29 5.87
C ILE A 467 27.51 27.69 4.80
N PHE A 468 28.31 28.74 5.04
CA PHE A 468 29.33 29.19 4.10
C PHE A 468 30.43 28.12 3.94
N LEU A 469 31.04 27.68 5.05
CA LEU A 469 32.09 26.66 5.02
C LEU A 469 31.58 25.31 4.49
N TYR A 470 30.35 24.91 4.82
CA TYR A 470 29.75 23.69 4.29
C TYR A 470 29.64 23.68 2.76
N ARG A 471 29.41 24.85 2.15
CA ARG A 471 29.25 24.99 0.69
C ARG A 471 30.57 25.12 -0.05
N HIS A 472 31.60 25.65 0.60
CA HIS A 472 32.83 26.05 -0.07
C HIS A 472 34.08 25.31 0.41
N ASP A 473 34.04 24.65 1.58
CA ASP A 473 35.16 23.91 2.17
C ASP A 473 34.67 22.91 3.23
N ARG A 474 33.96 21.89 2.75
CA ARG A 474 33.23 20.94 3.58
C ARG A 474 34.14 19.99 4.35
N GLU A 475 35.25 19.58 3.75
CA GLU A 475 36.20 18.64 4.36
C GLU A 475 36.89 19.30 5.55
N TRP A 476 37.45 20.51 5.36
CA TRP A 476 38.04 21.27 6.46
C TRP A 476 37.05 21.51 7.60
N LEU A 477 35.79 21.86 7.29
CA LEU A 477 34.76 22.07 8.31
C LEU A 477 34.52 20.81 9.15
N TYR A 478 34.50 19.64 8.53
CA TYR A 478 34.26 18.38 9.24
C TYR A 478 35.45 17.91 10.08
N GLU A 479 36.67 18.09 9.57
CA GLU A 479 37.90 17.85 10.34
C GLU A 479 37.98 18.79 11.55
N ASN A 480 37.55 20.03 11.36
CA ASN A 480 37.52 21.07 12.38
C ASN A 480 36.16 21.15 13.09
N THR A 481 35.39 20.06 13.16
CA THR A 481 34.19 19.95 13.99
C THR A 481 34.27 18.65 14.80
N ILE A 482 34.52 18.76 16.11
CA ILE A 482 34.56 17.58 17.00
C ILE A 482 33.14 17.06 17.23
N TYR A 483 32.79 15.96 16.57
CA TYR A 483 31.58 15.20 16.91
C TYR A 483 31.86 14.34 18.14
N LYS A 484 31.37 14.75 19.32
CA LYS A 484 31.31 13.83 20.48
C LYS A 484 30.43 12.64 20.05
N LYS A 485 31.05 11.46 19.80
CA LYS A 485 30.32 10.21 19.57
C LYS A 485 29.41 10.00 20.78
N ARG A 486 28.09 9.96 20.57
CA ARG A 486 27.17 9.48 21.60
C ARG A 486 27.54 8.04 21.89
N SER A 487 28.15 7.78 23.05
CA SER A 487 28.13 6.44 23.60
C SER A 487 26.67 6.07 23.81
N ILE A 488 26.22 5.00 23.17
CA ILE A 488 24.98 4.36 23.56
C ILE A 488 25.32 3.68 24.88
N PRO A 489 24.74 4.08 26.04
CA PRO A 489 25.01 3.38 27.27
C PRO A 489 24.53 1.94 27.10
N GLN A 490 25.45 0.99 27.23
CA GLN A 490 25.11 -0.42 27.30
C GLN A 490 24.44 -0.61 28.67
N ILE A 491 23.11 -0.49 28.71
CA ILE A 491 22.31 -0.71 29.92
C ILE A 491 22.35 -2.21 30.21
N ASN A 492 23.30 -2.63 31.04
CA ASN A 492 23.52 -4.05 31.39
C ASN A 492 22.56 -4.56 32.48
N ASN A 493 21.68 -3.73 33.05
CA ASN A 493 20.76 -4.15 34.11
C ASN A 493 19.32 -3.65 33.88
N TRP A 494 18.60 -4.28 32.96
CA TRP A 494 17.20 -3.96 32.67
C TRP A 494 16.25 -4.21 33.84
N ILE A 495 16.60 -5.08 34.78
CA ILE A 495 15.78 -5.40 35.96
C ILE A 495 15.67 -4.18 36.88
N GLU A 496 16.78 -3.49 37.13
CA GLU A 496 16.81 -2.29 37.97
C GLU A 496 16.16 -1.09 37.26
N VAL A 497 16.36 -0.98 35.94
CA VAL A 497 15.68 0.03 35.12
C VAL A 497 14.16 -0.17 35.14
N ASP A 498 13.67 -1.41 35.08
CA ASP A 498 12.24 -1.71 35.13
C ASP A 498 11.64 -1.33 36.49
N LYS A 499 12.33 -1.63 37.60
CA LYS A 499 11.89 -1.21 38.95
C LYS A 499 11.81 0.31 39.09
N ASN A 500 12.84 1.03 38.66
CA ASN A 500 12.87 2.50 38.74
C ASN A 500 11.80 3.13 37.83
N LEU A 501 11.67 2.60 36.61
CA LEU A 501 10.66 3.07 35.66
C LEU A 501 9.23 2.82 36.18
N LEU A 502 8.99 1.71 36.88
CA LEU A 502 7.70 1.43 37.51
C LEU A 502 7.35 2.49 38.57
N VAL A 503 8.32 2.87 39.42
CA VAL A 503 8.12 3.92 40.43
C VAL A 503 7.81 5.27 39.78
N ASP A 504 8.54 5.62 38.72
CA ASP A 504 8.30 6.85 37.95
C ASP A 504 6.89 6.85 37.33
N VAL A 505 6.49 5.74 36.71
CA VAL A 505 5.17 5.57 36.09
C VAL A 505 4.05 5.66 37.13
N GLN A 506 4.23 5.07 38.32
CA GLN A 506 3.30 5.21 39.43
C GLN A 506 3.17 6.66 39.90
N GLY A 507 4.30 7.40 39.98
CA GLY A 507 4.31 8.83 40.28
C GLY A 507 3.57 9.66 39.23
N ALA A 508 3.82 9.41 37.95
CA ALA A 508 3.18 10.10 36.84
C ALA A 508 1.66 9.88 36.81
N ILE A 509 1.20 8.64 37.03
CA ILE A 509 -0.24 8.34 37.08
C ILE A 509 -0.91 9.06 38.26
N ARG A 510 -0.27 9.09 39.44
CA ARG A 510 -0.78 9.85 40.60
C ARG A 510 -0.92 11.33 40.29
N LYS A 511 0.10 11.95 39.67
CA LYS A 511 0.03 13.36 39.25
C LYS A 511 -1.10 13.62 38.26
N ILE A 512 -1.23 12.79 37.23
CA ILE A 512 -2.29 12.92 36.20
C ILE A 512 -3.69 12.78 36.82
N LYS A 513 -3.86 11.90 37.82
CA LYS A 513 -5.15 11.71 38.49
C LYS A 513 -5.49 12.82 39.49
N ASN A 514 -4.49 13.44 40.11
CA ASN A 514 -4.65 14.49 41.12
C ASN A 514 -4.68 15.91 40.53
N ASP A 515 -4.57 16.07 39.21
CA ASP A 515 -4.73 17.38 38.57
C ASP A 515 -6.21 17.84 38.65
N HIS A 516 -6.42 18.98 39.31
CA HIS A 516 -7.74 19.49 39.67
C HIS A 516 -8.34 20.48 38.66
N GLU A 517 -7.59 20.90 37.64
CA GLU A 517 -8.07 21.90 36.68
C GLU A 517 -9.03 21.27 35.66
N TYR A 518 -8.62 20.15 35.04
CA TYR A 518 -9.49 19.33 34.19
C TYR A 518 -8.93 17.90 34.02
N PRO A 519 -9.75 16.83 34.11
CA PRO A 519 -9.25 15.46 34.01
C PRO A 519 -8.53 15.17 32.68
N ILE A 520 -7.28 14.70 32.76
CA ILE A 520 -6.51 14.20 31.62
C ILE A 520 -6.54 12.68 31.59
N ARG A 521 -6.83 12.06 30.44
CA ARG A 521 -6.90 10.60 30.32
C ARG A 521 -5.54 9.98 30.57
N VAL A 522 -5.48 8.98 31.46
CA VAL A 522 -4.28 8.19 31.70
C VAL A 522 -4.06 7.25 30.50
N THR A 523 -3.08 7.58 29.66
CA THR A 523 -2.64 6.80 28.50
C THR A 523 -1.13 6.65 28.51
N LYS A 524 -0.60 5.67 27.75
CA LYS A 524 0.87 5.55 27.56
C LYS A 524 1.50 6.87 27.09
N HIS A 525 0.78 7.62 26.25
CA HIS A 525 1.25 8.90 25.74
C HIS A 525 1.26 10.01 26.81
N SER A 526 0.19 10.14 27.61
CA SER A 526 0.13 11.16 28.67
C SER A 526 1.15 10.89 29.77
N ILE A 527 1.36 9.61 30.13
CA ILE A 527 2.39 9.19 31.08
C ILE A 527 3.79 9.50 30.51
N GLY A 528 4.06 9.14 29.26
CA GLY A 528 5.34 9.44 28.63
C GLY A 528 5.64 10.94 28.52
N ARG A 529 4.60 11.76 28.31
CA ARG A 529 4.71 13.22 28.32
C ARG A 529 5.06 13.75 29.71
N GLU A 530 4.40 13.25 30.76
CA GLU A 530 4.71 13.61 32.16
C GLU A 530 6.14 13.24 32.54
N LEU A 531 6.64 12.09 32.08
CA LEU A 531 8.00 11.62 32.33
C LEU A 531 9.05 12.22 31.39
N SER A 532 8.66 13.05 30.41
CA SER A 532 9.54 13.48 29.30
C SER A 532 10.31 12.33 28.62
N ARG A 533 9.70 11.14 28.57
CA ARG A 533 10.32 9.89 28.12
C ARG A 533 9.35 9.07 27.26
N SER A 534 9.85 8.50 26.17
CA SER A 534 9.05 7.62 25.32
C SER A 534 8.89 6.23 25.94
N LEU A 535 7.64 5.79 26.16
CA LEU A 535 7.27 4.43 26.56
C LEU A 535 6.98 3.57 25.33
N GLY A 536 7.99 3.44 24.46
CA GLY A 536 7.90 2.71 23.20
C GLY A 536 7.96 1.19 23.34
N GLU A 537 7.73 0.49 22.24
CA GLU A 537 7.69 -0.97 22.17
C GLU A 537 9.00 -1.63 22.64
N TYR A 538 10.15 -1.04 22.32
CA TYR A 538 11.46 -1.52 22.78
C TYR A 538 11.62 -1.42 24.31
N THR A 539 11.24 -0.29 24.91
CA THR A 539 11.35 -0.10 26.37
C THR A 539 10.43 -1.05 27.12
N LEU A 540 9.18 -1.18 26.67
CA LEU A 540 8.20 -2.07 27.32
C LEU A 540 8.51 -3.55 27.12
N LYS A 541 9.18 -3.92 26.02
CA LYS A 541 9.67 -5.30 25.82
C LYS A 541 10.72 -5.68 26.87
N ASN A 542 11.56 -4.73 27.28
CA ASN A 542 12.64 -4.98 28.23
C ASN A 542 12.27 -4.61 29.68
N CYS A 543 11.08 -4.05 29.93
CA CYS A 543 10.59 -3.63 31.23
C CYS A 543 9.20 -4.28 31.51
N PRO A 544 9.16 -5.61 31.76
CA PRO A 544 7.91 -6.36 31.89
C PRO A 544 7.03 -5.92 33.07
N LEU A 545 7.61 -5.55 34.23
CA LEU A 545 6.84 -5.10 35.40
C LEU A 545 6.11 -3.79 35.10
N THR A 546 6.81 -2.85 34.48
CA THR A 546 6.21 -1.59 34.01
C THR A 546 5.14 -1.85 32.95
N ALA A 547 5.38 -2.78 32.02
CA ALA A 547 4.43 -3.09 30.95
C ALA A 547 3.11 -3.67 31.50
N GLU A 548 3.19 -4.59 32.45
CA GLU A 548 2.02 -5.16 33.14
C GLU A 548 1.26 -4.09 33.94
N PHE A 549 1.97 -3.26 34.70
CA PHE A 549 1.35 -2.18 35.47
C PHE A 549 0.61 -1.18 34.57
N LEU A 550 1.18 -0.83 33.42
CA LEU A 550 0.53 0.04 32.43
C LEU A 550 -0.71 -0.59 31.81
N LEU A 551 -0.74 -1.91 31.57
CA LEU A 551 -1.91 -2.60 31.05
C LEU A 551 -3.11 -2.51 32.01
N LEU A 552 -2.85 -2.53 33.32
CA LEU A 552 -3.88 -2.44 34.35
C LEU A 552 -4.33 -1.00 34.65
N ASN A 553 -3.45 0.00 34.45
CA ASN A 553 -3.70 1.37 34.91
C ASN A 553 -4.00 2.38 33.80
N VAL A 554 -3.83 2.03 32.52
CA VAL A 554 -4.25 2.87 31.40
C VAL A 554 -5.77 2.85 31.27
N GLU A 555 -6.39 4.03 31.24
CA GLU A 555 -7.83 4.17 31.15
C GLU A 555 -8.34 3.83 29.75
N SER A 556 -9.40 3.02 29.66
CA SER A 556 -10.26 2.95 28.48
C SER A 556 -10.98 4.29 28.24
N VAL A 557 -11.64 4.43 27.08
CA VAL A 557 -12.42 5.65 26.77
C VAL A 557 -13.55 5.76 27.79
N GLU A 558 -14.21 4.65 28.08
CA GLU A 558 -15.35 4.53 28.97
C GLU A 558 -14.99 4.88 30.43
N GLN A 559 -13.89 4.32 30.96
CA GLN A 559 -13.42 4.64 32.31
C GLN A 559 -13.10 6.13 32.46
N PHE A 560 -12.47 6.73 31.45
CA PHE A 560 -12.15 8.16 31.47
C PHE A 560 -13.41 9.05 31.40
N GLN A 561 -14.41 8.64 30.63
CA GLN A 561 -15.71 9.35 30.59
C GLN A 561 -16.40 9.30 31.95
N ILE A 562 -16.40 8.15 32.62
CA ILE A 562 -16.95 7.99 33.97
C ILE A 562 -16.20 8.89 34.96
N ARG A 563 -14.86 8.92 34.94
CA ARG A 563 -14.10 9.82 35.83
C ARG A 563 -14.40 11.30 35.59
N ARG A 564 -14.64 11.70 34.34
CA ARG A 564 -15.06 13.08 34.01
C ARG A 564 -16.46 13.40 34.50
N ILE A 565 -17.36 12.42 34.56
CA ILE A 565 -18.69 12.57 35.15
C ILE A 565 -18.55 12.86 36.65
N TYR A 566 -17.79 12.05 37.39
CA TYR A 566 -17.54 12.29 38.83
C TYR A 566 -16.90 13.65 39.09
N TRP A 567 -15.85 14.00 38.35
CA TRP A 567 -15.21 15.31 38.46
C TRP A 567 -16.18 16.47 38.19
N ALA A 568 -17.06 16.33 37.18
CA ALA A 568 -18.04 17.36 36.87
C ALA A 568 -19.09 17.51 37.98
N ILE A 569 -19.52 16.41 38.59
CA ILE A 569 -20.45 16.42 39.73
C ILE A 569 -19.81 17.10 40.93
N GLU A 570 -18.59 16.69 41.32
CA GLU A 570 -17.85 17.31 42.42
C GLU A 570 -17.66 18.82 42.22
N LYS A 571 -17.34 19.25 41.00
CA LYS A 571 -17.22 20.68 40.67
C LYS A 571 -18.55 21.43 40.79
N LEU A 572 -19.67 20.84 40.39
CA LEU A 572 -20.98 21.47 40.53
C LEU A 572 -21.37 21.60 42.01
N ILE A 573 -21.14 20.54 42.81
CA ILE A 573 -21.35 20.56 44.27
C ILE A 573 -20.49 21.65 44.92
N SER A 574 -19.19 21.72 44.60
CA SER A 574 -18.29 22.74 45.16
C SER A 574 -18.69 24.19 44.83
N LYS A 575 -19.49 24.38 43.77
CA LYS A 575 -19.99 25.67 43.31
C LYS A 575 -21.43 25.94 43.77
N ASN A 576 -22.02 25.04 44.57
CA ASN A 576 -23.42 25.09 44.99
C ASN A 576 -24.42 25.18 43.81
N GLU A 577 -24.08 24.54 42.68
CA GLU A 577 -24.95 24.48 41.50
C GLU A 577 -25.75 23.16 41.46
N PRO A 578 -26.99 23.17 40.91
CA PRO A 578 -27.79 21.95 40.79
C PRO A 578 -27.15 20.94 39.83
N VAL A 579 -27.09 19.68 40.27
CA VAL A 579 -26.49 18.56 39.53
C VAL A 579 -27.47 17.99 38.51
N LEU A 580 -27.67 18.72 37.41
CA LEU A 580 -28.53 18.28 36.31
C LEU A 580 -27.76 17.48 35.25
N LYS A 581 -28.39 16.46 34.67
CA LYS A 581 -27.80 15.60 33.61
C LYS A 581 -27.21 16.39 32.45
N SER A 582 -27.88 17.48 32.04
CA SER A 582 -27.42 18.37 30.97
C SER A 582 -26.18 19.18 31.37
N LYS A 583 -26.13 19.71 32.60
CA LYS A 583 -24.98 20.44 33.15
C LYS A 583 -23.76 19.55 33.31
N VAL A 584 -23.93 18.34 33.85
CA VAL A 584 -22.84 17.36 33.99
C VAL A 584 -22.28 16.99 32.61
N LYS A 585 -23.14 16.69 31.62
CA LYS A 585 -22.69 16.40 30.24
C LYS A 585 -21.92 17.57 29.63
N LYS A 586 -22.36 18.81 29.85
CA LYS A 586 -21.69 20.01 29.32
C LYS A 586 -20.33 20.23 29.97
N LEU A 587 -20.25 20.19 31.31
CA LEU A 587 -19.02 20.41 32.07
C LEU A 587 -18.00 19.29 31.85
N ALA A 588 -18.48 18.05 31.80
CA ALA A 588 -17.67 16.88 31.45
C ALA A 588 -17.33 16.83 29.96
N ARG A 589 -17.79 17.74 29.08
CA ARG A 589 -17.69 17.72 27.60
C ARG A 589 -18.04 16.36 26.96
N LEU A 590 -19.24 15.86 27.26
CA LEU A 590 -19.80 14.57 26.79
C LEU A 590 -21.18 14.74 26.10
N SER A 591 -21.47 15.91 25.51
CA SER A 591 -22.77 16.18 24.85
C SER A 591 -23.09 15.18 23.73
N ASP A 592 -22.13 14.91 22.85
CA ASP A 592 -22.38 14.20 21.58
C ASP A 592 -21.71 12.82 21.48
N ASN A 593 -20.90 12.43 22.47
CA ASN A 593 -20.00 11.26 22.39
C ASN A 593 -19.91 10.44 23.69
N ILE A 594 -21.01 10.35 24.46
CA ILE A 594 -21.03 9.54 25.69
C ILE A 594 -21.24 8.06 25.35
N SER A 595 -20.39 7.18 25.93
CA SER A 595 -20.56 5.73 25.81
C SER A 595 -21.80 5.25 26.58
N LYS A 596 -22.38 4.12 26.16
CA LYS A 596 -23.53 3.52 26.85
C LYS A 596 -23.24 3.32 28.35
N LYS A 597 -22.08 2.75 28.68
CA LYS A 597 -21.66 2.51 30.07
C LYS A 597 -21.55 3.80 30.90
N ALA A 598 -20.99 4.88 30.33
CA ALA A 598 -20.91 6.16 31.02
C ALA A 598 -22.28 6.86 31.13
N SER A 599 -23.18 6.65 30.16
CA SER A 599 -24.55 7.17 30.19
C SER A 599 -25.40 6.46 31.25
N ASP A 600 -25.25 5.15 31.37
CA ASP A 600 -25.93 4.33 32.38
C ASP A 600 -25.45 4.73 33.78
N GLU A 601 -24.13 4.89 33.97
CA GLU A 601 -23.54 5.36 35.24
C GLU A 601 -24.02 6.76 35.62
N LEU A 602 -24.05 7.71 34.67
CA LEU A 602 -24.57 9.06 34.91
C LEU A 602 -26.05 9.05 35.34
N SER A 603 -26.87 8.21 34.71
CA SER A 603 -28.29 8.11 35.04
C SER A 603 -28.44 7.53 36.46
N LYS A 604 -27.71 6.46 36.77
CA LYS A 604 -27.68 5.85 38.09
C LYS A 604 -27.27 6.83 39.21
N ILE A 605 -26.28 7.70 38.98
CA ILE A 605 -25.81 8.64 40.02
C ILE A 605 -26.87 9.71 40.30
N ILE A 606 -27.50 10.24 39.24
CA ILE A 606 -28.54 11.28 39.37
C ILE A 606 -29.78 10.70 40.03
N ASP A 607 -30.24 9.52 39.60
CA ASP A 607 -31.48 8.91 40.12
C ASP A 607 -31.39 8.48 41.60
N ASN A 608 -30.17 8.40 42.19
CA ASN A 608 -29.95 7.92 43.56
C ASN A 608 -29.48 8.98 44.57
N ASN A 609 -29.06 10.18 44.15
CA ASN A 609 -28.37 11.15 45.06
C ASN A 609 -28.84 12.60 44.94
N PHE A 610 -29.67 12.92 43.93
CA PHE A 610 -30.18 14.26 43.65
C PHE A 610 -31.63 14.15 43.18
#